data_AF-A0A0P6Y0T6-F1
#
_entry.id   AF-A0A0P6Y0T6-F1
#
_cell.length_a   1.000
_cell.length_b   1.000
_cell.length_c   1.000
_cell.angle_alpha   90.00
_cell.angle_beta   90.00
_cell.angle_gamma   90.00
#
_symmetry.space_group_name_H-M   'P 1'
#
loop_
_entity.id
_entity.type
_entity.pdbx_description
1 polymer ?
#
loop_
_entity_poly.entity_id
_entity_poly.type
_entity_poly.pdbx_seq_one_letter_code
_entity_poly.pdbx_strand_id
1 'polypeptide(L)'
;MTTQAGKTGLLTGLIISATIYLFFAGDPIDFMAGRGYFPICLVLTIMLLAAGGYLAAQWAGAVTPQRGLALGALSGGLAGSVVYSLWGAAAAGSACWFTTTTISYTQTDLISLVIQQTAGMFTVLFLGGTLAGLTGGWLKTFHIKNRVEVFNMAEPQMAMNASITALPASVVAVTVAAAVFPRLAANGIDRATLDLPLEVCLLLMLVSHLAVTIIVPHECRMSEHLCGMDEVKMAAFVGIGAAPVMTLLLLVADKSGFENPVVLMALLTGHVMSLISLGTLIRQVLPKRASFPPHEAGRMKTQAVLFGSIAESIASRLVVLCIGCGLMMVLPLYVGVLSILVNLRNLPAKTISWNLFVNQMATSVVTSAVSIGALILLYLFYLNLGRWFNRRQLSQENDR
;
A
#
# COMPACT_ATOMS: atom_id res chain seq x y z
N MET A 1 -14.72 -4.02 8.35
CA MET A 1 -15.28 -4.30 7.01
C MET A 1 -14.28 -4.15 5.86
N THR A 2 -13.16 -3.41 6.01
CA THR A 2 -12.08 -3.32 5.00
C THR A 2 -11.01 -4.40 5.15
N THR A 3 -10.87 -4.94 6.35
CA THR A 3 -10.04 -6.09 6.74
C THR A 3 -10.31 -7.32 5.87
N GLN A 4 -11.58 -7.64 5.63
CA GLN A 4 -11.95 -8.79 4.79
C GLN A 4 -11.56 -8.56 3.34
N ALA A 5 -11.77 -7.35 2.79
CA ALA A 5 -11.33 -7.03 1.43
C ALA A 5 -9.80 -7.09 1.29
N GLY A 6 -9.05 -6.60 2.28
CA GLY A 6 -7.60 -6.74 2.32
C GLY A 6 -7.15 -8.20 2.36
N LYS A 7 -7.75 -9.02 3.23
CA LYS A 7 -7.49 -10.47 3.31
C LYS A 7 -7.80 -11.17 1.99
N THR A 8 -8.95 -10.89 1.39
CA THR A 8 -9.36 -11.48 0.12
C THR A 8 -8.41 -11.05 -1.00
N GLY A 9 -7.97 -9.79 -1.02
CA GLY A 9 -6.96 -9.31 -1.98
C GLY A 9 -5.63 -10.04 -1.85
N LEU A 10 -5.13 -10.21 -0.62
CA LEU A 10 -3.89 -10.95 -0.35
C LEU A 10 -4.00 -12.41 -0.83
N LEU A 11 -5.07 -13.09 -0.44
CA LEU A 11 -5.30 -14.48 -0.82
C LEU A 11 -5.47 -14.64 -2.34
N THR A 12 -6.23 -13.74 -2.97
CA THR A 12 -6.44 -13.75 -4.42
C THR A 12 -5.12 -13.54 -5.16
N GLY A 13 -4.29 -12.57 -4.72
CA GLY A 13 -2.97 -12.34 -5.28
C GLY A 13 -2.03 -13.54 -5.16
N LEU A 14 -2.05 -14.24 -4.01
CA LEU A 14 -1.27 -15.47 -3.80
C LEU A 14 -1.75 -16.62 -4.71
N ILE A 15 -3.06 -16.81 -4.85
CA ILE A 15 -3.63 -17.84 -5.74
C ILE A 15 -3.30 -17.55 -7.20
N ILE A 16 -3.41 -16.29 -7.64
CA ILE A 16 -3.03 -15.88 -8.99
C ILE A 16 -1.53 -16.12 -9.22
N SER A 17 -0.70 -15.75 -8.24
CA SER A 17 0.75 -15.97 -8.33
C SER A 17 1.10 -17.45 -8.48
N ALA A 18 0.43 -18.33 -7.73
CA ALA A 18 0.58 -19.78 -7.87
C ALA A 18 0.08 -20.29 -9.23
N THR A 19 -1.04 -19.77 -9.72
CA THR A 19 -1.58 -20.09 -11.05
C THR A 19 -0.61 -19.70 -12.16
N ILE A 20 -0.08 -18.47 -12.13
CA ILE A 20 0.90 -17.97 -13.10
C ILE A 20 2.14 -18.87 -13.09
N TYR A 21 2.64 -19.25 -11.91
CA TYR A 21 3.78 -20.16 -11.80
C TYR A 21 3.55 -21.49 -12.52
N LEU A 22 2.37 -22.11 -12.35
CA LEU A 22 2.06 -23.40 -12.99
C LEU A 22 2.10 -23.31 -14.51
N PHE A 23 1.57 -22.24 -15.09
CA PHE A 23 1.62 -22.02 -16.54
C PHE A 23 3.01 -21.64 -17.04
N PHE A 24 3.73 -20.81 -16.29
CA PHE A 24 5.09 -20.39 -16.61
C PHE A 24 6.09 -21.56 -16.57
N ALA A 25 5.95 -22.49 -15.62
CA ALA A 25 6.85 -23.63 -15.47
C ALA A 25 6.77 -24.63 -16.64
N GLY A 26 5.65 -24.68 -17.36
CA GLY A 26 5.46 -25.57 -18.50
C GLY A 26 6.21 -25.11 -19.76
N ASP A 27 6.12 -23.83 -20.10
CA ASP A 27 6.82 -23.23 -21.25
C ASP A 27 7.11 -21.73 -21.02
N PRO A 28 8.23 -21.40 -20.36
CA PRO A 28 8.50 -20.04 -19.91
C PRO A 28 8.79 -19.06 -21.06
N ILE A 29 9.31 -19.55 -22.20
CA ILE A 29 9.66 -18.70 -23.35
C ILE A 29 8.39 -18.29 -24.09
N ASP A 30 7.54 -19.25 -24.46
CA ASP A 30 6.29 -18.94 -25.16
C ASP A 30 5.32 -18.18 -24.24
N PHE A 31 5.28 -18.50 -22.95
CA PHE A 31 4.45 -17.79 -21.98
C PHE A 31 4.82 -16.30 -21.91
N MET A 32 6.12 -15.99 -21.81
CA MET A 32 6.60 -14.61 -21.73
C MET A 32 6.48 -13.86 -23.07
N ALA A 33 6.49 -14.57 -24.20
CA ALA A 33 6.18 -14.01 -25.52
C ALA A 33 4.67 -13.73 -25.73
N GLY A 34 3.82 -14.03 -24.74
CA GLY A 34 2.37 -13.86 -24.84
C GLY A 34 1.69 -14.95 -25.68
N ARG A 35 2.36 -16.09 -25.90
CA ARG A 35 1.91 -17.21 -26.73
C ARG A 35 1.58 -18.44 -25.86
N GLY A 36 1.19 -19.54 -26.51
CA GLY A 36 0.88 -20.81 -25.85
C GLY A 36 -0.23 -20.67 -24.82
N TYR A 37 0.06 -20.99 -23.56
CA TYR A 37 -0.89 -20.94 -22.44
C TYR A 37 -1.14 -19.53 -21.87
N PHE A 38 -0.41 -18.50 -22.32
CA PHE A 38 -0.55 -17.14 -21.79
C PHE A 38 -1.98 -16.58 -21.88
N PRO A 39 -2.72 -16.68 -23.01
CA PRO A 39 -4.09 -16.15 -23.08
C PRO A 39 -5.04 -16.83 -22.09
N ILE A 40 -4.87 -18.15 -21.88
CA ILE A 40 -5.65 -18.92 -20.90
C ILE A 40 -5.35 -18.43 -19.48
N CYS A 41 -4.07 -18.28 -19.14
CA CYS A 41 -3.64 -17.76 -17.85
C CYS A 41 -4.15 -16.33 -17.60
N LEU A 42 -4.14 -15.47 -18.62
CA LEU A 42 -4.66 -14.11 -18.55
C LEU A 42 -6.17 -14.10 -18.25
N VAL A 43 -6.94 -14.89 -19.00
CA VAL A 43 -8.39 -15.02 -18.81
C VAL A 43 -8.73 -15.58 -17.42
N LEU A 44 -8.01 -16.61 -16.97
CA LEU A 44 -8.15 -17.14 -15.61
C LEU A 44 -7.79 -16.10 -14.54
N THR A 45 -6.74 -15.32 -14.76
CA THR A 45 -6.33 -14.25 -13.83
C THR A 45 -7.42 -13.20 -13.68
N ILE A 46 -8.02 -12.74 -14.79
CA ILE A 46 -9.14 -11.78 -14.79
C ILE A 46 -10.34 -12.37 -14.04
N MET A 47 -10.67 -13.64 -14.30
CA MET A 47 -11.76 -14.33 -13.60
C MET A 47 -11.51 -14.43 -12.09
N LEU A 48 -10.28 -14.79 -11.67
CA LEU A 48 -9.91 -14.87 -10.26
C LEU A 48 -9.94 -13.50 -9.58
N LEU A 49 -9.51 -12.43 -10.25
CA LEU A 49 -9.61 -11.06 -9.74
C LEU A 49 -11.07 -10.63 -9.54
N ALA A 50 -11.93 -10.91 -10.52
CA ALA A 50 -13.36 -10.63 -10.41
C ALA A 50 -14.02 -11.48 -9.31
N ALA A 51 -13.69 -12.76 -9.20
CA ALA A 51 -14.17 -13.62 -8.12
C ALA A 51 -13.70 -13.13 -6.74
N GLY A 52 -12.43 -12.71 -6.62
CA GLY A 52 -11.89 -12.10 -5.40
C GLY A 52 -12.63 -10.81 -5.04
N GLY A 53 -12.91 -9.94 -6.01
CA GLY A 53 -13.70 -8.72 -5.81
C GLY A 53 -15.13 -9.00 -5.35
N TYR A 54 -15.78 -10.02 -5.92
CA TYR A 54 -17.10 -10.48 -5.50
C TYR A 54 -17.09 -10.98 -4.04
N LEU A 55 -16.14 -11.86 -3.70
CA LEU A 55 -16.00 -12.41 -2.35
C LEU A 55 -15.65 -11.33 -1.33
N ALA A 56 -14.81 -10.35 -1.69
CA ALA A 56 -14.50 -9.20 -0.85
C ALA A 56 -15.78 -8.42 -0.49
N ALA A 57 -16.60 -8.10 -1.49
CA ALA A 57 -17.87 -7.40 -1.28
C ALA A 57 -18.90 -8.26 -0.53
N GLN A 58 -18.89 -9.58 -0.71
CA GLN A 58 -19.78 -10.52 -0.01
C GLN A 58 -19.41 -10.64 1.47
N TRP A 59 -18.16 -10.97 1.79
CA TRP A 59 -17.70 -11.21 3.16
C TRP A 59 -17.59 -9.93 3.98
N ALA A 60 -17.31 -8.79 3.35
CA ALA A 60 -17.40 -7.49 4.00
C ALA A 60 -18.86 -7.03 4.24
N GLY A 61 -19.85 -7.78 3.75
CA GLY A 61 -21.27 -7.49 3.97
C GLY A 61 -21.79 -6.26 3.23
N ALA A 62 -21.19 -5.88 2.09
CA ALA A 62 -21.53 -4.63 1.39
C ALA A 62 -23.00 -4.57 0.95
N VAL A 63 -23.79 -3.62 1.42
CA VAL A 63 -25.21 -3.51 1.05
C VAL A 63 -25.42 -2.49 -0.07
N THR A 64 -24.52 -1.52 -0.20
CA THR A 64 -24.64 -0.50 -1.26
C THR A 64 -23.77 -0.85 -2.46
N PRO A 65 -24.22 -0.52 -3.70
CA PRO A 65 -23.43 -0.77 -4.90
C PRO A 65 -22.07 -0.08 -4.88
N GLN A 66 -22.03 1.17 -4.45
CA GLN A 66 -20.80 1.97 -4.35
C GLN A 66 -19.77 1.33 -3.43
N ARG A 67 -20.21 0.79 -2.29
CA ARG A 67 -19.32 0.10 -1.37
C ARG A 67 -18.85 -1.24 -1.91
N GLY A 68 -19.73 -1.99 -2.57
CA GLY A 68 -19.36 -3.23 -3.26
C GLY A 68 -18.25 -3.00 -4.29
N LEU A 69 -18.43 -1.98 -5.13
CA LEU A 69 -17.43 -1.52 -6.10
C LEU A 69 -16.11 -1.15 -5.43
N ALA A 70 -16.15 -0.33 -4.36
CA ALA A 70 -14.95 0.13 -3.67
C ALA A 70 -14.16 -1.02 -3.00
N LEU A 71 -14.85 -1.95 -2.34
CA LEU A 71 -14.23 -3.12 -1.70
C LEU A 71 -13.65 -4.09 -2.73
N GLY A 72 -14.35 -4.27 -3.85
CA GLY A 72 -13.86 -5.04 -4.98
C GLY A 72 -12.60 -4.43 -5.58
N ALA A 73 -12.63 -3.11 -5.86
CA ALA A 73 -11.50 -2.34 -6.36
C ALA A 73 -10.27 -2.44 -5.44
N LEU A 74 -10.47 -2.28 -4.13
CA LEU A 74 -9.41 -2.43 -3.12
C LEU A 74 -8.79 -3.83 -3.13
N SER A 75 -9.62 -4.87 -3.12
CA SER A 75 -9.17 -6.27 -3.14
C SER A 75 -8.39 -6.57 -4.42
N GLY A 76 -8.88 -6.11 -5.56
CA GLY A 76 -8.26 -6.33 -6.86
C GLY A 76 -6.94 -5.59 -7.04
N GLY A 77 -6.87 -4.31 -6.66
CA GLY A 77 -5.63 -3.54 -6.69
C GLY A 77 -4.55 -4.14 -5.78
N LEU A 78 -4.95 -4.60 -4.59
CA LEU A 78 -4.03 -5.27 -3.67
C LEU A 78 -3.55 -6.63 -4.21
N ALA A 79 -4.43 -7.42 -4.83
CA ALA A 79 -4.05 -8.65 -5.51
C ALA A 79 -3.05 -8.38 -6.66
N GLY A 80 -3.30 -7.35 -7.46
CA GLY A 80 -2.40 -6.90 -8.52
C GLY A 80 -1.01 -6.51 -7.99
N SER A 81 -0.95 -5.77 -6.88
CA SER A 81 0.31 -5.42 -6.22
C SER A 81 1.08 -6.64 -5.71
N VAL A 82 0.40 -7.66 -5.19
CA VAL A 82 1.02 -8.92 -4.76
C VAL A 82 1.61 -9.66 -5.97
N VAL A 83 0.83 -9.80 -7.05
CA VAL A 83 1.29 -10.45 -8.29
C VAL A 83 2.47 -9.72 -8.89
N TYR A 84 2.44 -8.38 -8.91
CA TYR A 84 3.59 -7.58 -9.32
C TYR A 84 4.83 -7.88 -8.46
N SER A 85 4.64 -7.91 -7.15
CA SER A 85 5.73 -8.06 -6.20
C SER A 85 6.41 -9.42 -6.28
N LEU A 86 5.64 -10.48 -6.53
CA LEU A 86 6.14 -11.85 -6.61
C LEU A 86 6.63 -12.24 -8.01
N TRP A 87 6.00 -11.71 -9.07
CA TRP A 87 6.22 -12.15 -10.45
C TRP A 87 6.40 -10.99 -11.43
N GLY A 88 5.48 -10.02 -11.40
CA GLY A 88 5.39 -8.99 -12.44
C GLY A 88 6.66 -8.14 -12.61
N ALA A 89 7.33 -7.79 -11.51
CA ALA A 89 8.59 -7.04 -11.57
C ALA A 89 9.70 -7.80 -12.31
N ALA A 90 9.88 -9.10 -12.01
CA ALA A 90 10.88 -9.94 -12.68
C ALA A 90 10.52 -10.21 -14.14
N ALA A 91 9.23 -10.43 -14.41
CA ALA A 91 8.71 -10.60 -15.75
C ALA A 91 8.96 -9.35 -16.60
N ALA A 92 8.71 -8.16 -16.08
CA ALA A 92 8.99 -6.90 -16.77
C ALA A 92 10.49 -6.73 -17.08
N GLY A 93 11.38 -7.05 -16.14
CA GLY A 93 12.83 -7.01 -16.38
C GLY A 93 13.31 -8.05 -17.41
N SER A 94 12.58 -9.16 -17.55
CA SER A 94 12.88 -10.24 -18.50
C SER A 94 12.19 -10.05 -19.87
N ALA A 95 11.12 -9.26 -19.94
CA ALA A 95 10.34 -9.03 -21.17
C ALA A 95 11.03 -8.08 -22.16
N CYS A 96 12.01 -7.29 -21.68
CA CYS A 96 12.89 -6.42 -22.46
C CYS A 96 13.61 -7.16 -23.61
N TRP A 97 13.64 -8.49 -23.57
CA TRP A 97 14.42 -9.33 -24.49
C TRP A 97 13.58 -10.02 -25.59
N PHE A 98 12.26 -9.78 -25.67
CA PHE A 98 11.38 -10.31 -26.75
C PHE A 98 11.32 -9.45 -28.01
N THR A 99 12.09 -8.37 -28.09
CA THR A 99 12.34 -7.73 -29.38
C THR A 99 13.25 -8.65 -30.19
N THR A 100 12.63 -9.55 -30.96
CA THR A 100 13.22 -10.46 -31.97
C THR A 100 13.92 -9.73 -33.12
N THR A 101 14.33 -8.49 -32.92
CA THR A 101 15.01 -7.67 -33.92
C THR A 101 16.51 -7.74 -33.66
N THR A 102 17.27 -8.03 -34.71
CA THR A 102 18.73 -7.96 -34.86
C THR A 102 19.35 -6.59 -34.54
N ILE A 103 18.62 -5.71 -33.85
CA ILE A 103 19.02 -4.38 -33.47
C ILE A 103 19.90 -4.50 -32.22
N SER A 104 21.15 -4.10 -32.35
CA SER A 104 22.04 -3.98 -31.20
C SER A 104 21.59 -2.80 -30.34
N TYR A 105 20.96 -3.08 -29.21
CA TYR A 105 20.60 -2.07 -28.23
C TYR A 105 21.84 -1.55 -27.52
N THR A 106 21.92 -0.23 -27.32
CA THR A 106 22.93 0.35 -26.45
C THR A 106 22.58 0.08 -24.98
N GLN A 107 23.57 0.19 -24.09
CA GLN A 107 23.33 0.01 -22.64
C GLN A 107 22.29 1.01 -22.11
N THR A 108 22.25 2.22 -22.66
CA THR A 108 21.31 3.28 -22.30
C THR A 108 19.87 2.96 -22.72
N ASP A 109 19.69 2.33 -23.89
CA ASP A 109 18.36 1.89 -24.35
C ASP A 109 17.81 0.78 -23.45
N LEU A 110 18.67 -0.16 -23.06
CA LEU A 110 18.30 -1.27 -22.17
C LEU A 110 17.88 -0.78 -20.77
N ILE A 111 18.64 0.16 -20.20
CA ILE A 111 18.27 0.76 -18.90
C ILE A 111 16.91 1.46 -19.00
N SER A 112 16.72 2.25 -20.06
CA SER A 112 15.46 2.98 -20.29
C SER A 112 14.28 2.02 -20.39
N LEU A 113 14.41 0.95 -21.18
CA LEU A 113 13.36 -0.03 -21.40
C LEU A 113 13.01 -0.79 -20.12
N VAL A 114 14.01 -1.19 -19.32
CA VAL A 114 13.78 -1.85 -18.03
C VAL A 114 13.00 -0.96 -17.06
N ILE A 115 13.36 0.32 -16.97
CA ILE A 115 12.64 1.29 -16.11
C ILE A 115 11.18 1.40 -16.57
N GLN A 116 10.95 1.64 -17.86
CA GLN A 116 9.61 1.80 -18.44
C GLN A 116 8.75 0.55 -18.24
N GLN A 117 9.29 -0.64 -18.54
CA GLN A 117 8.54 -1.89 -18.41
C GLN A 117 8.25 -2.23 -16.95
N THR A 118 9.20 -2.01 -16.03
CA THR A 118 9.03 -2.32 -14.61
C THR A 118 7.98 -1.42 -13.96
N ALA A 119 7.99 -0.11 -14.27
CA ALA A 119 6.99 0.85 -13.81
C ALA A 119 5.62 0.61 -14.49
N GLY A 120 5.62 0.40 -15.81
CA GLY A 120 4.41 0.14 -16.58
C GLY A 120 3.69 -1.14 -16.17
N MET A 121 4.43 -2.22 -15.90
CA MET A 121 3.87 -3.49 -15.44
C MET A 121 3.18 -3.33 -14.08
N PHE A 122 3.74 -2.54 -13.16
CA PHE A 122 3.05 -2.24 -11.90
C PHE A 122 1.71 -1.55 -12.18
N THR A 123 1.71 -0.49 -12.98
CA THR A 123 0.50 0.27 -13.31
C THR A 123 -0.56 -0.62 -13.96
N VAL A 124 -0.17 -1.49 -14.89
CA VAL A 124 -1.09 -2.43 -15.55
C VAL A 124 -1.67 -3.43 -14.55
N LEU A 125 -0.85 -4.06 -13.72
CA LEU A 125 -1.33 -5.05 -12.75
C LEU A 125 -2.18 -4.40 -11.64
N PHE A 126 -1.79 -3.22 -11.17
CA PHE A 126 -2.51 -2.49 -10.13
C PHE A 126 -3.85 -1.97 -10.64
N LEU A 127 -3.88 -1.23 -11.77
CA LEU A 127 -5.11 -0.68 -12.32
C LEU A 127 -5.99 -1.77 -12.94
N GLY A 128 -5.41 -2.72 -13.67
CA GLY A 128 -6.12 -3.87 -14.21
C GLY A 128 -6.73 -4.73 -13.10
N GLY A 129 -5.97 -4.98 -12.03
CA GLY A 129 -6.45 -5.60 -10.80
C GLY A 129 -7.61 -4.82 -10.17
N THR A 130 -7.46 -3.50 -10.03
CA THR A 130 -8.50 -2.62 -9.48
C THR A 130 -9.79 -2.68 -10.30
N LEU A 131 -9.71 -2.60 -11.63
CA LEU A 131 -10.86 -2.64 -12.52
C LEU A 131 -11.54 -4.01 -12.52
N ALA A 132 -10.78 -5.11 -12.58
CA ALA A 132 -11.33 -6.46 -12.49
C ALA A 132 -11.93 -6.75 -11.11
N GLY A 133 -11.32 -6.25 -10.03
CA GLY A 133 -11.90 -6.33 -8.70
C GLY A 133 -13.19 -5.53 -8.58
N LEU A 134 -13.24 -4.33 -9.19
CA LEU A 134 -14.42 -3.48 -9.24
C LEU A 134 -15.58 -4.19 -9.94
N THR A 135 -15.35 -4.85 -11.09
CA THR A 135 -16.41 -5.61 -11.77
C THR A 135 -16.91 -6.76 -10.90
N GLY A 136 -16.03 -7.45 -10.18
CA GLY A 136 -16.40 -8.43 -9.16
C GLY A 136 -17.31 -7.87 -8.06
N GLY A 137 -16.91 -6.73 -7.49
CA GLY A 137 -17.68 -6.01 -6.48
C GLY A 137 -19.04 -5.54 -6.99
N TRP A 138 -19.11 -5.13 -8.26
CA TRP A 138 -20.35 -4.77 -8.95
C TRP A 138 -21.28 -5.97 -9.14
N LEU A 139 -20.76 -7.13 -9.55
CA LEU A 139 -21.57 -8.35 -9.75
C LEU A 139 -22.28 -8.80 -8.47
N LYS A 140 -21.64 -8.56 -7.32
CA LYS A 140 -22.25 -8.83 -6.01
C LYS A 140 -23.50 -7.97 -5.77
N THR A 141 -23.59 -6.79 -6.38
CA THR A 141 -24.69 -5.83 -6.16
C THR A 141 -26.04 -6.36 -6.65
N PHE A 142 -26.04 -7.20 -7.69
CA PHE A 142 -27.24 -7.88 -8.18
C PHE A 142 -27.81 -8.94 -7.22
N HIS A 143 -27.03 -9.36 -6.21
CA HIS A 143 -27.40 -10.39 -5.25
C HIS A 143 -27.70 -9.82 -3.86
N ILE A 144 -27.85 -8.50 -3.73
CA ILE A 144 -28.08 -7.86 -2.44
C ILE A 144 -29.54 -8.06 -2.02
N LYS A 145 -29.72 -8.85 -0.96
CA LYS A 145 -30.98 -8.91 -0.21
C LYS A 145 -31.06 -7.70 0.72
N ASN A 146 -32.25 -7.13 0.93
CA ASN A 146 -32.53 -6.04 1.87
C ASN A 146 -31.96 -6.37 3.26
N ARG A 147 -30.75 -5.92 3.54
CA ARG A 147 -30.04 -6.06 4.82
C ARG A 147 -29.57 -4.68 5.23
N VAL A 148 -29.54 -4.41 6.54
CA VAL A 148 -28.95 -3.16 7.04
C VAL A 148 -27.45 -3.33 7.10
N GLU A 149 -26.72 -2.33 6.63
CA GLU A 149 -25.27 -2.32 6.71
C GLU A 149 -24.85 -1.93 8.13
N VAL A 150 -24.37 -2.90 8.91
CA VAL A 150 -23.89 -2.67 10.27
C VAL A 150 -22.36 -2.63 10.25
N PHE A 151 -21.80 -1.49 10.68
CA PHE A 151 -20.36 -1.37 10.85
C PHE A 151 -19.92 -2.22 12.05
N ASN A 152 -19.09 -3.22 11.79
CA ASN A 152 -18.55 -4.06 12.85
C ASN A 152 -17.46 -3.31 13.62
N MET A 153 -17.82 -2.70 14.75
CA MET A 153 -16.87 -2.02 15.64
C MET A 153 -15.85 -2.96 16.31
N ALA A 154 -16.11 -4.28 16.31
CA ALA A 154 -15.17 -5.26 16.82
C ALA A 154 -14.04 -5.58 15.84
N GLU A 155 -14.14 -5.17 14.56
CA GLU A 155 -13.04 -5.31 13.62
C GLU A 155 -11.95 -4.25 13.86
N PRO A 156 -10.66 -4.60 13.71
CA PRO A 156 -9.60 -3.62 13.85
C PRO A 156 -9.77 -2.47 12.86
N GLN A 157 -9.45 -1.24 13.28
CA GLN A 157 -9.33 -0.04 12.44
C GLN A 157 -8.13 -0.15 11.48
N MET A 158 -8.03 -1.27 10.76
CA MET A 158 -6.91 -1.62 9.92
C MET A 158 -6.81 -0.68 8.73
N ALA A 159 -7.93 -0.23 8.15
CA ALA A 159 -7.88 0.72 7.05
C ALA A 159 -7.26 2.05 7.48
N MET A 160 -7.66 2.60 8.63
CA MET A 160 -7.06 3.82 9.16
C MET A 160 -5.57 3.63 9.44
N ASN A 161 -5.21 2.58 10.17
CA ASN A 161 -3.81 2.30 10.51
C ASN A 161 -2.93 2.02 9.28
N ALA A 162 -3.46 1.30 8.28
CA ALA A 162 -2.80 1.07 7.00
C ALA A 162 -2.59 2.39 6.24
N SER A 163 -3.60 3.27 6.19
CA SER A 163 -3.49 4.57 5.51
C SER A 163 -2.53 5.54 6.20
N ILE A 164 -2.54 5.60 7.53
CA ILE A 164 -1.57 6.37 8.33
C ILE A 164 -0.14 5.88 8.08
N THR A 165 0.04 4.59 7.81
CA THR A 165 1.36 4.00 7.54
C THR A 165 1.78 4.19 6.07
N ALA A 166 0.86 3.95 5.13
CA ALA A 166 1.11 3.99 3.69
C ALA A 166 1.48 5.41 3.21
N LEU A 167 0.87 6.45 3.77
CA LEU A 167 1.11 7.82 3.34
C LEU A 167 2.55 8.28 3.63
N PRO A 168 3.07 8.25 4.87
CA PRO A 168 4.48 8.53 5.16
C PRO A 168 5.45 7.63 4.39
N ALA A 169 5.14 6.34 4.25
CA ALA A 169 5.97 5.42 3.47
C ALA A 169 6.06 5.83 1.99
N SER A 170 4.96 6.29 1.42
CA SER A 170 4.93 6.83 0.06
C SER A 170 5.71 8.15 -0.04
N VAL A 171 5.67 9.02 0.98
CA VAL A 171 6.53 10.22 1.05
C VAL A 171 8.01 9.86 1.00
N VAL A 172 8.42 8.86 1.77
CA VAL A 172 9.80 8.35 1.75
C VAL A 172 10.14 7.77 0.38
N ALA A 173 9.26 6.94 -0.21
CA ALA A 173 9.50 6.32 -1.51
C ALA A 173 9.64 7.36 -2.64
N VAL A 174 8.81 8.40 -2.65
CA VAL A 174 8.95 9.53 -3.59
C VAL A 174 10.30 10.23 -3.42
N THR A 175 10.69 10.50 -2.18
CA THR A 175 11.97 11.17 -1.88
C THR A 175 13.16 10.33 -2.34
N VAL A 176 13.13 9.02 -2.09
CA VAL A 176 14.18 8.09 -2.53
C VAL A 176 14.22 8.00 -4.06
N ALA A 177 13.06 7.89 -4.73
CA ALA A 177 12.99 7.86 -6.19
C ALA A 177 13.58 9.14 -6.81
N ALA A 178 13.20 10.31 -6.30
CA ALA A 178 13.74 11.61 -6.72
C ALA A 178 15.24 11.75 -6.45
N ALA A 179 15.76 11.16 -5.38
CA ALA A 179 17.18 11.22 -5.07
C ALA A 179 18.04 10.26 -5.93
N VAL A 180 17.47 9.12 -6.34
CA VAL A 180 18.21 8.02 -6.98
C VAL A 180 18.19 8.10 -8.50
N PHE A 181 17.02 8.17 -9.13
CA PHE A 181 16.89 7.99 -10.58
C PHE A 181 17.41 9.16 -11.42
N PRO A 182 17.21 10.43 -11.05
CA PRO A 182 17.79 11.57 -11.76
C PRO A 182 19.30 11.50 -11.94
N ARG A 183 20.02 10.86 -11.01
CA ARG A 183 21.47 10.68 -11.09
C ARG A 183 21.91 9.77 -12.24
N LEU A 184 21.00 8.95 -12.77
CA LEU A 184 21.26 8.12 -13.94
C LEU A 184 21.26 8.92 -15.25
N ALA A 185 20.82 10.19 -15.25
CA ALA A 185 20.84 11.07 -16.43
C ALA A 185 22.26 11.30 -16.97
N ALA A 186 23.28 11.22 -16.10
CA ALA A 186 24.69 11.29 -16.49
C ALA A 186 25.10 10.20 -17.50
N ASN A 187 24.33 9.11 -17.60
CA ASN A 187 24.54 8.04 -18.58
C ASN A 187 23.86 8.33 -19.93
N GLY A 188 23.28 9.52 -20.16
CA GLY A 188 22.60 9.85 -21.42
C GLY A 188 21.18 9.29 -21.55
N ILE A 189 20.57 8.91 -20.43
CA ILE A 189 19.18 8.42 -20.38
C ILE A 189 18.22 9.61 -20.37
N ASP A 190 17.17 9.53 -21.18
CA ASP A 190 16.14 10.56 -21.26
C ASP A 190 15.45 10.82 -19.91
N ARG A 191 15.24 12.10 -19.61
CA ARG A 191 14.71 12.54 -18.32
C ARG A 191 13.28 12.02 -18.08
N ALA A 192 12.44 11.97 -19.11
CA ALA A 192 11.07 11.50 -18.96
C ALA A 192 11.04 10.02 -18.52
N THR A 193 12.00 9.21 -18.96
CA THR A 193 12.13 7.82 -18.50
C THR A 193 12.56 7.73 -17.04
N LEU A 194 13.46 8.61 -16.60
CA LEU A 194 13.95 8.63 -15.22
C LEU A 194 12.94 9.18 -14.21
N ASP A 195 11.93 9.92 -14.68
CA ASP A 195 10.84 10.43 -13.85
C ASP A 195 9.72 9.41 -13.62
N LEU A 196 9.58 8.36 -14.46
CA LEU A 196 8.53 7.34 -14.28
C LEU A 196 8.49 6.69 -12.89
N PRO A 197 9.61 6.30 -12.26
CA PRO A 197 9.60 5.76 -10.89
C PRO A 197 9.06 6.77 -9.87
N LEU A 198 9.41 8.05 -10.04
CA LEU A 198 8.91 9.16 -9.23
C LEU A 198 7.40 9.32 -9.43
N GLU A 199 6.91 9.27 -10.67
CA GLU A 199 5.48 9.36 -10.99
C GLU A 199 4.67 8.21 -10.38
N VAL A 200 5.18 6.97 -10.41
CA VAL A 200 4.54 5.81 -9.75
C VAL A 200 4.49 6.01 -8.23
N CYS A 201 5.58 6.47 -7.62
CA CYS A 201 5.60 6.78 -6.19
C CYS A 201 4.62 7.91 -5.83
N LEU A 202 4.50 8.95 -6.66
CA LEU A 202 3.56 10.06 -6.48
C LEU A 202 2.11 9.58 -6.61
N LEU A 203 1.81 8.69 -7.56
CA LEU A 203 0.50 8.05 -7.68
C LEU A 203 0.14 7.30 -6.40
N LEU A 204 1.05 6.48 -5.88
CA LEU A 204 0.84 5.75 -4.62
C LEU A 204 0.68 6.68 -3.42
N MET A 205 1.41 7.79 -3.39
CA MET A 205 1.22 8.84 -2.39
C MET A 205 -0.18 9.45 -2.49
N LEU A 206 -0.64 9.81 -3.69
CA LEU A 206 -1.95 10.42 -3.90
C LEU A 206 -3.08 9.48 -3.50
N VAL A 207 -2.98 8.21 -3.87
CA VAL A 207 -3.96 7.19 -3.46
C VAL A 207 -3.96 7.05 -1.93
N SER A 208 -2.80 7.01 -1.29
CA SER A 208 -2.69 6.92 0.17
C SER A 208 -3.26 8.17 0.87
N HIS A 209 -3.02 9.35 0.30
CA HIS A 209 -3.50 10.63 0.84
C HIS A 209 -5.01 10.79 0.67
N LEU A 210 -5.54 10.37 -0.48
CA LEU A 210 -6.98 10.30 -0.71
C LEU A 210 -7.64 9.34 0.29
N ALA A 211 -7.03 8.17 0.54
CA ALA A 211 -7.53 7.22 1.51
C ALA A 211 -7.61 7.83 2.92
N VAL A 212 -6.56 8.52 3.39
CA VAL A 212 -6.59 9.25 4.67
C VAL A 212 -7.70 10.30 4.68
N THR A 213 -7.82 11.10 3.61
CA THR A 213 -8.81 12.17 3.49
C THR A 213 -10.25 11.65 3.57
N ILE A 214 -10.50 10.44 3.08
CA ILE A 214 -11.83 9.79 3.13
C ILE A 214 -12.07 9.09 4.48
N ILE A 215 -11.06 8.39 5.01
CA ILE A 215 -11.20 7.55 6.21
C ILE A 215 -11.31 8.39 7.49
N VAL A 216 -10.54 9.47 7.61
CA VAL A 216 -10.55 10.35 8.79
C VAL A 216 -11.96 10.85 9.16
N PRO A 217 -12.73 11.50 8.27
CA PRO A 217 -14.07 11.97 8.62
C PRO A 217 -15.04 10.83 8.91
N HIS A 218 -14.86 9.66 8.28
CA HIS A 218 -15.66 8.47 8.56
C HIS A 218 -15.39 7.95 9.99
N GLU A 219 -14.14 7.66 10.32
CA GLU A 219 -13.74 7.14 11.63
C GLU A 219 -14.04 8.15 12.76
N CYS A 220 -13.93 9.45 12.48
CA CYS A 220 -14.34 10.51 13.41
C CYS A 220 -15.81 10.38 13.83
N ARG A 221 -16.71 10.05 12.90
CA ARG A 221 -18.15 9.91 13.19
C ARG A 221 -18.45 8.62 13.95
N MET A 222 -17.73 7.56 13.61
CA MET A 222 -17.91 6.23 14.19
C MET A 222 -17.20 6.03 15.52
N SER A 223 -16.28 6.91 15.90
CA SER A 223 -15.54 6.77 17.15
C SER A 223 -16.44 7.05 18.37
N GLU A 224 -16.50 6.05 19.26
CA GLU A 224 -17.29 6.07 20.49
C GLU A 224 -16.45 6.24 21.75
N HIS A 225 -15.13 6.25 21.62
CA HIS A 225 -14.22 6.34 22.74
C HIS A 225 -13.05 7.27 22.44
N LEU A 226 -12.52 7.86 23.52
CA LEU A 226 -11.47 8.85 23.48
C LEU A 226 -10.23 8.37 22.68
N CYS A 227 -9.74 7.16 22.97
CA CYS A 227 -8.52 6.65 22.34
C CYS A 227 -8.66 6.49 20.81
N GLY A 228 -9.85 6.14 20.32
CA GLY A 228 -10.12 6.03 18.89
C GLY A 228 -10.09 7.39 18.23
N MET A 229 -10.57 8.43 18.92
CA MET A 229 -10.46 9.81 18.45
C MET A 229 -9.01 10.34 18.44
N ASP A 230 -8.14 9.86 19.33
CA ASP A 230 -6.72 10.21 19.30
C ASP A 230 -6.00 9.60 18.08
N GLU A 231 -6.33 8.37 17.68
CA GLU A 231 -5.86 7.78 16.42
C GLU A 231 -6.37 8.55 15.19
N VAL A 232 -7.65 8.94 15.17
CA VAL A 232 -8.23 9.78 14.11
C VAL A 232 -7.53 11.14 14.03
N LYS A 233 -7.19 11.74 15.18
CA LYS A 233 -6.44 12.99 15.25
C LYS A 233 -5.02 12.83 14.71
N MET A 234 -4.33 11.75 15.04
CA MET A 234 -3.02 11.43 14.45
C MET A 234 -3.12 11.29 12.93
N ALA A 235 -4.13 10.59 12.42
CA ALA A 235 -4.36 10.43 10.98
C ALA A 235 -4.57 11.78 10.28
N ALA A 236 -5.34 12.68 10.89
CA ALA A 236 -5.54 14.02 10.37
C ALA A 236 -4.23 14.81 10.30
N PHE A 237 -3.37 14.74 11.32
CA PHE A 237 -2.05 15.39 11.29
C PHE A 237 -1.13 14.81 10.21
N VAL A 238 -1.14 13.50 10.01
CA VAL A 238 -0.37 12.85 8.95
C VAL A 238 -0.85 13.34 7.57
N GLY A 239 -2.16 13.45 7.34
CA GLY A 239 -2.71 14.05 6.11
C GLY A 239 -2.32 15.52 5.91
N ILE A 240 -2.36 16.33 6.97
CA ILE A 240 -1.95 17.74 6.92
C ILE A 240 -0.46 17.87 6.57
N GLY A 241 0.39 17.06 7.20
CA GLY A 241 1.84 17.14 7.04
C GLY A 241 2.36 16.55 5.73
N ALA A 242 1.64 15.61 5.11
CA ALA A 242 2.16 14.82 4.00
C ALA A 242 2.64 15.67 2.81
N ALA A 243 1.81 16.57 2.26
CA ALA A 243 2.19 17.34 1.08
C ALA A 243 3.23 18.44 1.36
N PRO A 244 3.17 19.21 2.46
CA PRO A 244 4.24 20.15 2.82
C PRO A 244 5.59 19.47 3.03
N VAL A 245 5.61 18.36 3.78
CA VAL A 245 6.84 17.59 4.00
C VAL A 245 7.36 17.01 2.69
N MET A 246 6.48 16.44 1.85
CA MET A 246 6.86 15.96 0.51
C MET A 246 7.50 17.06 -0.34
N THR A 247 6.88 18.25 -0.38
CA THR A 247 7.37 19.38 -1.17
C THR A 247 8.76 19.79 -0.71
N LEU A 248 8.96 19.90 0.61
CA LEU A 248 10.27 20.20 1.19
C LEU A 248 11.31 19.14 0.83
N LEU A 249 10.95 17.86 0.96
CA LEU A 249 11.85 16.75 0.66
C LEU A 249 12.23 16.69 -0.82
N LEU A 250 11.28 16.94 -1.74
CA LEU A 250 11.57 17.03 -3.17
C LEU A 250 12.46 18.23 -3.50
N LEU A 251 12.23 19.39 -2.88
CA LEU A 251 13.11 20.56 -3.04
C LEU A 251 14.56 20.29 -2.62
N VAL A 252 14.76 19.38 -1.66
CA VAL A 252 16.10 18.96 -1.20
C VAL A 252 16.67 17.84 -2.07
N ALA A 253 15.84 16.87 -2.47
CA ALA A 253 16.26 15.68 -3.21
C ALA A 253 16.55 15.98 -4.68
N ASP A 254 15.64 16.67 -5.38
CA ASP A 254 15.80 17.07 -6.78
C ASP A 254 14.86 18.24 -7.15
N LYS A 255 15.44 19.45 -7.24
CA LYS A 255 14.71 20.66 -7.64
C LYS A 255 14.25 20.64 -9.10
N SER A 256 14.97 19.94 -9.97
CA SER A 256 14.62 19.87 -11.40
C SER A 256 13.32 19.10 -11.64
N GLY A 257 12.93 18.22 -10.72
CA GLY A 257 11.66 17.51 -10.78
C GLY A 257 10.42 18.43 -10.80
N PHE A 258 10.54 19.69 -10.35
CA PHE A 258 9.45 20.67 -10.43
C PHE A 258 9.20 21.19 -11.85
N GLU A 259 10.08 20.92 -12.81
CA GLU A 259 9.85 21.24 -14.23
C GLU A 259 8.87 20.25 -14.87
N ASN A 260 8.69 19.06 -14.29
CA ASN A 260 7.76 18.05 -14.77
C ASN A 260 6.30 18.43 -14.36
N PRO A 261 5.39 18.64 -15.33
CA PRO A 261 4.01 19.04 -15.04
C PRO A 261 3.24 17.98 -14.24
N VAL A 262 3.56 16.69 -14.39
CA VAL A 262 2.92 15.62 -13.62
C VAL A 262 3.28 15.73 -12.15
N VAL A 263 4.54 16.01 -11.83
CA VAL A 263 5.03 16.22 -10.46
C VAL A 263 4.33 17.43 -9.84
N LEU A 264 4.26 18.56 -10.56
CA LEU A 264 3.56 19.76 -10.10
C LEU A 264 2.08 19.51 -9.81
N MET A 265 1.37 18.84 -10.73
CA MET A 265 -0.05 18.51 -10.57
C MET A 265 -0.28 17.56 -9.39
N ALA A 266 0.61 16.59 -9.19
CA ALA A 266 0.55 15.70 -8.03
C ALA A 266 0.77 16.45 -6.71
N LEU A 267 1.76 17.36 -6.66
CA LEU A 267 2.00 18.19 -5.48
C LEU A 267 0.83 19.13 -5.19
N LEU A 268 0.29 19.80 -6.19
CA LEU A 268 -0.87 20.69 -6.04
C LEU A 268 -2.07 19.91 -5.50
N THR A 269 -2.35 18.74 -6.09
CA THR A 269 -3.42 17.85 -5.62
C THR A 269 -3.19 17.39 -4.18
N GLY A 270 -1.95 17.05 -3.83
CA GLY A 270 -1.55 16.71 -2.47
C GLY A 270 -1.79 17.86 -1.48
N HIS A 271 -1.42 19.10 -1.84
CA HIS A 271 -1.67 20.28 -1.01
C HIS A 271 -3.16 20.53 -0.79
N VAL A 272 -3.97 20.37 -1.84
CA VAL A 272 -5.45 20.45 -1.70
C VAL A 272 -5.95 19.40 -0.70
N MET A 273 -5.48 18.16 -0.77
CA MET A 273 -5.85 17.11 0.21
C MET A 273 -5.36 17.42 1.64
N SER A 274 -4.17 17.99 1.80
CA SER A 274 -3.68 18.46 3.11
C SER A 274 -4.55 19.58 3.68
N LEU A 275 -5.00 20.52 2.84
CA LEU A 275 -5.94 21.58 3.25
C LEU A 275 -7.31 21.02 3.61
N ILE A 276 -7.82 20.02 2.88
CA ILE A 276 -9.06 19.32 3.23
C ILE A 276 -8.90 18.59 4.57
N SER A 277 -7.75 17.95 4.81
CA SER A 277 -7.43 17.32 6.09
C SER A 277 -7.39 18.33 7.24
N LEU A 278 -6.83 19.52 7.03
CA LEU A 278 -6.86 20.62 7.99
C LEU A 278 -8.28 21.09 8.28
N GLY A 279 -9.08 21.30 7.23
CA GLY A 279 -10.49 21.65 7.36
C GLY A 279 -11.27 20.59 8.13
N THR A 280 -11.00 19.31 7.90
CA THR A 280 -11.61 18.17 8.59
C THR A 280 -11.19 18.11 10.06
N LEU A 281 -9.92 18.37 10.36
CA LEU A 281 -9.42 18.46 11.74
C LEU A 281 -10.19 19.54 12.52
N ILE A 282 -10.27 20.75 11.97
CA ILE A 282 -10.90 21.90 12.63
C ILE A 282 -12.41 21.72 12.76
N ARG A 283 -13.10 21.28 11.70
CA ARG A 283 -14.57 21.24 11.66
C ARG A 283 -15.18 19.98 12.28
N GLN A 284 -14.47 18.85 12.29
CA GLN A 284 -15.05 17.57 12.69
C GLN A 284 -14.27 16.92 13.83
N VAL A 285 -12.95 16.75 13.69
CA VAL A 285 -12.15 15.95 14.63
C VAL A 285 -11.99 16.65 15.98
N LEU A 286 -11.58 17.92 16.02
CA LEU A 286 -11.38 18.65 17.28
C LEU A 286 -12.69 18.81 18.09
N PRO A 287 -13.83 19.22 17.49
CA PRO A 287 -15.10 19.30 18.22
C PRO A 287 -15.55 17.95 18.77
N LYS A 288 -15.47 16.87 17.97
CA LYS A 288 -15.83 15.52 18.41
C LYS A 288 -14.87 15.01 19.49
N ARG A 289 -13.58 15.34 19.41
CA ARG A 289 -12.62 14.96 20.44
C ARG A 289 -12.92 15.64 21.78
N ALA A 290 -13.38 16.90 21.73
CA ALA A 290 -13.74 17.69 22.91
C ALA A 290 -15.03 17.22 23.59
N SER A 291 -15.90 16.47 22.90
CA SER A 291 -17.10 15.89 23.53
C SER A 291 -16.80 14.70 24.44
N PHE A 292 -15.59 14.13 24.36
CA PHE A 292 -15.16 13.05 25.25
C PHE A 292 -14.58 13.63 26.54
N PRO A 293 -14.93 13.08 27.72
CA PRO A 293 -14.36 13.53 28.98
C PRO A 293 -12.83 13.37 28.93
N PRO A 294 -12.05 14.33 29.45
CA PRO A 294 -10.61 14.20 29.51
C PRO A 294 -10.23 13.01 30.41
N HIS A 295 -9.05 12.42 30.17
CA HIS A 295 -8.49 11.45 31.12
C HIS A 295 -8.39 12.09 32.51
N GLU A 296 -8.85 11.36 33.53
CA GLU A 296 -8.75 11.79 34.92
C GLU A 296 -7.30 12.14 35.28
N ALA A 297 -7.13 13.21 36.06
CA ALA A 297 -5.82 13.74 36.41
C ALA A 297 -4.98 12.72 37.17
N GLY A 298 -3.65 12.85 37.07
CA GLY A 298 -2.70 11.93 37.70
C GLY A 298 -2.27 10.80 36.76
N ARG A 299 -2.19 9.57 37.28
CA ARG A 299 -1.49 8.46 36.60
C ARG A 299 -2.26 7.85 35.43
N MET A 300 -3.60 7.94 35.39
CA MET A 300 -4.39 7.52 34.22
C MET A 300 -4.10 8.42 33.02
N LYS A 301 -3.99 9.74 33.23
CA LYS A 301 -3.50 10.67 32.20
C LYS A 301 -2.08 10.34 31.77
N THR A 302 -1.18 9.99 32.68
CA THR A 302 0.20 9.59 32.33
C THR A 302 0.24 8.30 31.49
N GLN A 303 -0.54 7.29 31.85
CA GLN A 303 -0.64 6.04 31.08
C GLN A 303 -1.24 6.27 29.70
N ALA A 304 -2.33 7.05 29.62
CA ALA A 304 -2.94 7.38 28.34
C ALA A 304 -2.01 8.21 27.44
N VAL A 305 -1.22 9.13 28.01
CA VAL A 305 -0.24 9.94 27.26
C VAL A 305 0.94 9.09 26.76
N LEU A 306 1.46 8.17 27.59
CA LEU A 306 2.68 7.42 27.26
C LEU A 306 2.43 6.15 26.45
N PHE A 307 1.30 5.47 26.70
CA PHE A 307 1.01 4.15 26.15
C PHE A 307 -0.35 4.07 25.44
N GLY A 308 -1.18 5.12 25.51
CA GLY A 308 -2.54 5.08 25.00
C GLY A 308 -3.35 3.93 25.61
N SER A 309 -4.24 3.33 24.81
CA SER A 309 -4.98 2.11 25.15
C SER A 309 -4.24 0.82 24.79
N ILE A 310 -2.95 0.87 24.44
CA ILE A 310 -2.24 -0.29 23.90
C ILE A 310 -2.15 -1.44 24.91
N ALA A 311 -2.06 -1.12 26.22
CA ALA A 311 -1.92 -2.08 27.31
C ALA A 311 -3.12 -3.05 27.42
N GLU A 312 -4.30 -2.59 27.02
CA GLU A 312 -5.57 -3.33 27.05
C GLU A 312 -5.83 -4.12 25.75
N SER A 313 -4.95 -3.97 24.76
CA SER A 313 -5.13 -4.62 23.46
C SER A 313 -4.81 -6.12 23.49
N ILE A 314 -5.51 -6.87 22.64
CA ILE A 314 -5.33 -8.31 22.44
C ILE A 314 -4.15 -8.53 21.47
N ALA A 315 -3.15 -9.31 21.89
CA ALA A 315 -1.93 -9.53 21.12
C ALA A 315 -2.17 -10.07 19.70
N SER A 316 -3.14 -10.97 19.51
CA SER A 316 -3.48 -11.51 18.18
C SER A 316 -4.02 -10.44 17.22
N ARG A 317 -4.82 -9.49 17.73
CA ARG A 317 -5.32 -8.35 16.95
C ARG A 317 -4.18 -7.43 16.52
N LEU A 318 -3.20 -7.21 17.40
CA LEU A 318 -2.02 -6.39 17.12
C LEU A 318 -1.15 -7.01 16.02
N VAL A 319 -0.90 -8.32 16.06
CA VAL A 319 -0.08 -9.00 15.03
C VAL A 319 -0.68 -8.83 13.64
N VAL A 320 -2.00 -9.00 13.50
CA VAL A 320 -2.70 -8.81 12.22
C VAL A 320 -2.59 -7.37 11.71
N LEU A 321 -2.64 -6.39 12.60
CA LEU A 321 -2.46 -4.98 12.27
C LEU A 321 -1.02 -4.68 11.84
N CYS A 322 -0.03 -5.22 12.54
CA CYS A 322 1.39 -5.08 12.21
C CYS A 322 1.73 -5.70 10.85
N ILE A 323 1.11 -6.82 10.49
CA ILE A 323 1.27 -7.43 9.16
C ILE A 323 0.78 -6.47 8.08
N GLY A 324 -0.44 -5.93 8.22
CA GLY A 324 -1.02 -4.99 7.26
C GLY A 324 -0.21 -3.69 7.13
N CYS A 325 0.12 -3.07 8.25
CA CYS A 325 0.95 -1.85 8.27
C CYS A 325 2.35 -2.10 7.70
N GLY A 326 2.99 -3.22 8.06
CA GLY A 326 4.33 -3.58 7.61
C GLY A 326 4.41 -3.76 6.10
N LEU A 327 3.41 -4.42 5.51
CA LEU A 327 3.27 -4.55 4.05
C LEU A 327 3.10 -3.18 3.39
N MET A 328 2.19 -2.34 3.91
CA MET A 328 1.93 -1.01 3.35
C MET A 328 3.10 -0.04 3.52
N MET A 329 3.97 -0.26 4.50
CA MET A 329 5.18 0.52 4.71
C MET A 329 6.25 0.27 3.64
N VAL A 330 6.31 -0.95 3.11
CA VAL A 330 7.36 -1.37 2.17
C VAL A 330 6.91 -1.28 0.72
N LEU A 331 5.62 -1.48 0.46
CA LEU A 331 5.09 -1.59 -0.90
C LEU A 331 5.48 -0.40 -1.81
N PRO A 332 5.35 0.88 -1.41
CA PRO A 332 5.72 2.00 -2.27
C PRO A 332 7.22 2.01 -2.62
N LEU A 333 8.08 1.71 -1.64
CA LEU A 333 9.52 1.66 -1.83
C LEU A 333 9.94 0.48 -2.71
N TYR A 334 9.32 -0.68 -2.51
CA TYR A 334 9.60 -1.85 -3.35
C TYR A 334 9.19 -1.58 -4.80
N VAL A 335 7.96 -1.11 -5.01
CA VAL A 335 7.39 -0.89 -6.35
C VAL A 335 8.13 0.19 -7.13
N GLY A 336 8.39 1.33 -6.50
CA GLY A 336 8.95 2.48 -7.20
C GLY A 336 10.48 2.53 -7.22
N VAL A 337 11.17 1.74 -6.39
CA VAL A 337 12.64 1.83 -6.28
C VAL A 337 13.29 0.45 -6.35
N LEU A 338 13.01 -0.43 -5.39
CA LEU A 338 13.79 -1.67 -5.24
C LEU A 338 13.61 -2.62 -6.42
N SER A 339 12.38 -2.79 -6.93
CA SER A 339 12.10 -3.66 -8.07
C SER A 339 12.91 -3.25 -9.31
N ILE A 340 12.98 -1.95 -9.58
CA ILE A 340 13.73 -1.38 -10.69
C ILE A 340 15.23 -1.58 -10.47
N LEU A 341 15.75 -1.27 -9.28
CA LEU A 341 17.18 -1.45 -8.97
C LEU A 341 17.60 -2.93 -9.04
N VAL A 342 16.75 -3.86 -8.62
CA VAL A 342 17.01 -5.31 -8.75
C VAL A 342 17.07 -5.69 -10.24
N ASN A 343 16.14 -5.21 -11.07
CA ASN A 343 16.21 -5.47 -12.52
C ASN A 343 17.46 -4.86 -13.14
N LEU A 344 17.80 -3.61 -12.81
CA LEU A 344 18.99 -2.93 -13.33
C LEU A 344 20.29 -3.63 -12.92
N ARG A 345 20.39 -4.15 -11.70
CA ARG A 345 21.56 -4.93 -11.24
C ARG A 345 21.79 -6.20 -12.08
N ASN A 346 20.75 -6.75 -12.69
CA ASN A 346 20.82 -7.98 -13.47
C ASN A 346 20.95 -7.73 -15.00
N LEU A 347 21.17 -6.48 -15.43
CA LEU A 347 21.63 -6.13 -16.78
C LEU A 347 23.09 -6.59 -16.94
N PRO A 348 23.35 -7.85 -17.31
CA PRO A 348 23.41 -8.22 -18.73
C PRO A 348 22.87 -9.64 -19.06
N ALA A 349 21.95 -10.18 -18.26
CA ALA A 349 21.44 -11.54 -18.49
C ALA A 349 20.65 -11.62 -19.82
N LYS A 350 21.25 -12.25 -20.84
CA LYS A 350 20.68 -12.40 -22.20
C LYS A 350 19.56 -13.45 -22.30
N THR A 351 19.15 -14.05 -21.19
CA THR A 351 18.15 -15.13 -21.14
C THR A 351 17.19 -14.89 -19.98
N ILE A 352 15.99 -15.48 -20.05
CA ILE A 352 15.09 -15.57 -18.89
C ILE A 352 15.89 -16.18 -17.73
N SER A 353 16.15 -15.36 -16.71
CA SER A 353 16.98 -15.75 -15.59
C SER A 353 16.08 -16.10 -14.41
N TRP A 354 15.99 -17.38 -14.09
CA TRP A 354 15.30 -17.81 -12.87
C TRP A 354 15.85 -17.10 -11.62
N ASN A 355 17.15 -16.80 -11.61
CA ASN A 355 17.77 -16.02 -10.54
C ASN A 355 17.18 -14.61 -10.40
N LEU A 356 16.71 -13.98 -11.49
CA LEU A 356 16.04 -12.67 -11.39
C LEU A 356 14.69 -12.80 -10.67
N PHE A 357 13.90 -13.82 -11.00
CA PHE A 357 12.63 -14.10 -10.32
C PHE A 357 12.85 -14.39 -8.84
N VAL A 358 13.83 -15.23 -8.50
CA VAL A 358 14.21 -15.53 -7.12
C VAL A 358 14.68 -14.27 -6.39
N ASN A 359 15.52 -13.44 -7.01
CA ASN A 359 16.02 -12.21 -6.40
C ASN A 359 14.90 -11.18 -6.14
N GLN A 360 13.97 -11.01 -7.08
CA GLN A 360 12.83 -10.11 -6.91
C GLN A 360 11.90 -10.60 -5.79
N MET A 361 11.51 -11.87 -5.85
CA MET A 361 10.68 -12.49 -4.82
C MET A 361 11.35 -12.41 -3.45
N ALA A 362 12.63 -12.77 -3.35
CA ALA A 362 13.38 -12.70 -2.10
C ALA A 362 13.46 -11.26 -1.58
N THR A 363 13.73 -10.28 -2.44
CA THR A 363 13.79 -8.86 -2.04
C THR A 363 12.43 -8.40 -1.52
N SER A 364 11.33 -8.74 -2.20
CA SER A 364 9.97 -8.38 -1.78
C SER A 364 9.59 -9.03 -0.45
N VAL A 365 9.83 -10.33 -0.30
CA VAL A 365 9.45 -11.10 0.89
C VAL A 365 10.30 -10.70 2.09
N VAL A 366 11.63 -10.55 1.92
CA VAL A 366 12.54 -10.17 3.01
C VAL A 366 12.24 -8.76 3.48
N THR A 367 12.08 -7.80 2.58
CA THR A 367 11.77 -6.41 2.99
C THR A 367 10.44 -6.33 3.72
N SER A 368 9.42 -7.05 3.25
CA SER A 368 8.13 -7.19 3.94
C SER A 368 8.28 -7.85 5.31
N ALA A 369 8.98 -8.98 5.41
CA ALA A 369 9.17 -9.71 6.66
C ALA A 369 9.94 -8.90 7.71
N VAL A 370 10.97 -8.16 7.29
CA VAL A 370 11.74 -7.26 8.17
C VAL A 370 10.85 -6.14 8.71
N SER A 371 10.05 -5.51 7.85
CA SER A 371 9.11 -4.45 8.26
C SER A 371 8.05 -4.96 9.24
N ILE A 372 7.41 -6.09 8.91
CA ILE A 372 6.42 -6.74 9.77
C ILE A 372 7.05 -7.14 11.11
N GLY A 373 8.24 -7.76 11.08
CA GLY A 373 8.96 -8.19 12.27
C GLY A 373 9.34 -7.02 13.16
N ALA A 374 9.88 -5.93 12.59
CA ALA A 374 10.21 -4.72 13.31
C ALA A 374 8.97 -4.10 13.98
N LEU A 375 7.85 -4.01 13.27
CA LEU A 375 6.60 -3.52 13.84
C LEU A 375 6.11 -4.43 14.96
N ILE A 376 6.04 -5.74 14.76
CA ILE A 376 5.61 -6.69 15.80
C ILE A 376 6.49 -6.53 17.05
N LEU A 377 7.81 -6.43 16.89
CA LEU A 377 8.74 -6.26 18.01
C LEU A 377 8.51 -4.93 18.75
N LEU A 378 8.37 -3.82 18.03
CA LEU A 378 8.05 -2.51 18.61
C LEU A 378 6.72 -2.57 19.37
N TYR A 379 5.67 -3.11 18.75
CA TYR A 379 4.35 -3.21 19.35
C TYR A 379 4.33 -4.12 20.58
N LEU A 380 5.01 -5.27 20.55
CA LEU A 380 5.12 -6.16 21.70
C LEU A 380 5.93 -5.52 22.83
N PHE A 381 6.98 -4.76 22.49
CA PHE A 381 7.74 -3.99 23.47
C PHE A 381 6.85 -2.94 24.16
N TYR A 382 6.12 -2.14 23.39
CA TYR A 382 5.18 -1.14 23.93
C TYR A 382 4.03 -1.77 24.73
N LEU A 383 3.48 -2.89 24.26
CA LEU A 383 2.44 -3.65 24.97
C LEU A 383 2.94 -4.15 26.33
N ASN A 384 4.14 -4.73 26.37
CA ASN A 384 4.74 -5.22 27.60
C ASN A 384 5.08 -4.08 28.56
N LEU A 385 5.60 -2.96 28.04
CA LEU A 385 5.91 -1.77 28.83
C LEU A 385 4.62 -1.18 29.44
N GLY A 386 3.55 -1.08 28.66
CA GLY A 386 2.24 -0.63 29.13
C GLY A 386 1.62 -1.57 30.18
N ARG A 387 1.67 -2.89 29.97
CA ARG A 387 1.19 -3.89 30.95
C ARG A 387 2.00 -3.88 32.24
N TRP A 388 3.31 -3.72 32.15
CA TRP A 388 4.19 -3.60 33.31
C TRP A 388 3.86 -2.35 34.12
N PHE A 389 3.62 -1.21 33.45
CA PHE A 389 3.17 0.02 34.10
C PHE A 389 1.83 -0.18 34.82
N ASN A 390 0.88 -0.89 34.18
CA ASN A 390 -0.44 -1.19 34.74
C ASN A 390 -0.37 -2.15 35.95
N ARG A 391 0.48 -3.18 35.91
CA ARG A 391 0.67 -4.09 37.07
C ARG A 391 1.21 -3.38 38.30
N ARG A 392 2.11 -2.41 38.13
CA ARG A 392 2.62 -1.58 39.24
C ARG A 392 1.54 -0.67 39.84
N GLN A 393 0.47 -0.35 39.08
CA GLN A 393 -0.67 0.43 39.59
C GLN A 393 -1.51 -0.44 40.53
N LEU A 394 -1.90 -1.64 40.10
CA LEU A 394 -2.73 -2.56 40.89
C LEU A 394 -2.06 -2.97 42.21
N SER A 395 -0.73 -3.15 42.22
CA SER A 395 -0.01 -3.46 43.47
C SER A 395 -0.02 -2.29 44.46
N GLN A 396 0.09 -1.04 43.98
CA GLN A 396 0.12 0.14 44.86
C GLN A 396 -1.25 0.58 45.38
N GLU A 397 -2.34 0.21 44.70
CA GLU A 397 -3.70 0.41 45.21
C GLU A 397 -4.08 -0.65 46.24
N ASN A 398 -3.65 -1.90 46.08
CA ASN A 398 -3.91 -2.95 47.08
C ASN A 398 -3.10 -2.77 48.38
N ASP A 399 -2.01 -2.01 48.35
CA ASP A 399 -1.17 -1.69 49.51
C ASP A 399 -1.64 -0.43 50.28
N ARG A 400 -2.70 0.27 49.81
CA ARG A 400 -3.34 1.42 50.45
C ARG A 400 -4.68 1.04 51.02
#